data_AF-A0A109UVV6-F1
#
_entry.id   AF-A0A109UVV6-F1
#
_cell.length_a   1.000
_cell.length_b   1.000
_cell.length_c   1.000
_cell.angle_alpha   90.00
_cell.angle_beta   90.00
_cell.angle_gamma   90.00
#
_symmetry.space_group_name_H-M   'P 1'
#
loop_
_entity.id
_entity.type
_entity.pdbx_description
1 polymer ?
#
loop_
_entity_poly.entity_id
_entity_poly.type
_entity_poly.pdbx_seq_one_letter_code
_entity_poly.pdbx_strand_id
1 'polypeptide(L)' 'MVDLIREPDNVNDPDAIRVDIGGKTAGYVANSANTLTGKAKSASEIKDIIKDNQKARIMFTYIDKYVIAKLM' A
#
# COMPACT_ATOMS: atom_id res chain seq x y z
N MET A 1 9.48 8.22 -3.48
CA MET A 1 8.09 8.32 -3.00
C MET A 1 7.24 7.44 -3.89
N VAL A 2 6.10 6.98 -3.39
CA VAL A 2 5.14 6.18 -4.16
C VAL A 2 3.77 6.85 -4.07
N ASP A 3 2.94 6.62 -5.08
CA ASP A 3 1.54 7.04 -5.11
C ASP A 3 0.65 5.85 -4.75
N LEU A 4 -0.34 6.06 -3.88
CA LEU A 4 -1.31 5.07 -3.45
C LEU A 4 -2.66 5.36 -4.11
N ILE A 5 -3.17 4.36 -4.84
CA ILE A 5 -4.40 4.47 -5.63
C ILE A 5 -5.40 3.42 -5.13
N ARG A 6 -6.55 3.87 -4.63
CA ARG A 6 -7.62 2.96 -4.21
C ARG A 6 -8.30 2.36 -5.44
N GLU A 7 -8.62 1.07 -5.37
CA GLU A 7 -9.35 0.35 -6.42
C GLU A 7 -10.62 -0.30 -5.84
N PRO A 8 -11.65 0.48 -5.50
CA PRO A 8 -12.88 -0.06 -4.88
C PRO A 8 -13.62 -1.07 -5.77
N ASP A 9 -13.42 -0.99 -7.08
CA ASP A 9 -14.01 -1.89 -8.08
C ASP A 9 -13.12 -3.09 -8.41
N ASN A 10 -12.04 -3.33 -7.65
CA ASN A 10 -11.15 -4.46 -7.87
C ASN A 10 -11.88 -5.79 -7.59
N VAL A 11 -11.87 -6.68 -8.58
CA VAL A 11 -12.66 -7.94 -8.59
C VAL A 11 -12.22 -8.93 -7.51
N ASN A 12 -10.96 -8.84 -7.06
CA ASN A 12 -10.38 -9.77 -6.09
C ASN A 12 -10.48 -9.24 -4.65
N ASP A 13 -10.27 -7.94 -4.47
CA ASP A 13 -10.24 -7.30 -3.16
C ASP A 13 -10.72 -5.84 -3.27
N PRO A 14 -11.93 -5.50 -2.80
CA PRO A 14 -12.44 -4.13 -2.86
C PRO A 14 -11.64 -3.14 -1.99
N ASP A 15 -10.75 -3.65 -1.14
CA ASP A 15 -9.85 -2.83 -0.32
C ASP A 15 -8.46 -2.67 -0.97
N ALA A 16 -8.28 -3.13 -2.21
CA ALA A 16 -7.03 -3.04 -2.94
C ALA A 16 -6.55 -1.59 -3.06
N ILE A 17 -5.30 -1.38 -2.66
CA ILE A 17 -4.59 -0.11 -2.84
C ILE A 17 -3.34 -0.39 -3.68
N ARG A 18 -3.38 0.06 -4.94
CA ARG A 18 -2.27 -0.05 -5.87
C ARG A 18 -1.18 0.95 -5.51
N VAL A 19 0.07 0.53 -5.68
CA VAL A 19 1.26 1.34 -5.46
C VAL A 19 1.89 1.66 -6.81
N ASP A 20 1.94 2.94 -7.16
CA ASP A 20 2.53 3.42 -8.42
C ASP A 20 3.87 4.14 -8.16
N ILE A 21 4.84 3.91 -9.04
CA ILE A 21 6.13 4.61 -9.10
C ILE A 21 6.29 5.18 -10.51
N GLY A 22 6.31 6.51 -10.63
CA GLY A 22 6.44 7.17 -11.94
C GLY A 22 5.31 6.80 -12.91
N GLY A 23 4.09 6.63 -12.39
CA GLY A 23 2.90 6.26 -13.18
C GLY A 23 2.84 4.79 -13.61
N LYS A 24 3.72 3.93 -13.07
CA LYS A 24 3.70 2.48 -13.33
C LYS A 24 3.40 1.71 -12.06
N THR A 25 2.57 0.69 -12.17
CA THR A 25 2.27 -0.24 -11.08
C THR A 25 3.54 -0.94 -10.60
N ALA A 26 3.89 -0.71 -9.34
CA ALA A 26 4.97 -1.42 -8.65
C ALA A 26 4.43 -2.62 -7.83
N GLY A 27 3.16 -2.58 -7.44
CA GLY A 27 2.52 -3.64 -6.67
C GLY A 27 1.30 -3.12 -5.91
N TYR A 28 1.00 -3.75 -4.78
CA TYR A 28 -0.16 -3.45 -3.95
C TYR A 28 0.24 -3.37 -2.47
N VAL A 29 -0.51 -2.59 -1.68
CA VAL A 29 -0.38 -2.59 -0.23
C VAL A 29 -0.79 -3.96 0.31
N ALA A 30 0.01 -4.50 1.22
CA ALA A 30 -0.26 -5.79 1.85
C ALA A 30 -1.61 -5.80 2.56
N ASN A 31 -2.43 -6.84 2.32
CA ASN A 31 -3.77 -6.95 2.93
C ASN A 31 -4.04 -8.26 3.68
N SER A 32 -3.03 -9.11 3.87
CA SER A 32 -3.15 -10.33 4.67
C SER A 32 -2.47 -10.19 6.03
N ALA A 33 -3.06 -10.76 7.08
CA ALA A 33 -2.45 -10.79 8.42
C ALA A 33 -1.03 -11.39 8.41
N ASN A 34 -0.77 -12.37 7.52
CA ASN A 34 0.52 -13.04 7.40
C ASN A 34 1.60 -12.17 6.71
N THR A 35 1.19 -11.06 6.08
CA THR A 35 2.07 -10.14 5.35
C THR A 35 2.38 -8.87 6.14
N LEU A 36 1.78 -8.70 7.32
CA LEU A 36 2.01 -7.56 8.18
C LEU A 36 3.24 -7.77 9.06
N THR A 37 3.95 -6.68 9.35
CA THR A 37 5.12 -6.70 10.23
C THR A 37 5.05 -5.55 11.24
N GLY A 38 5.26 -5.90 12.51
CA GLY A 38 5.27 -4.94 13.61
C GLY A 38 3.98 -4.11 13.70
N LYS A 39 4.12 -2.79 13.55
CA LYS A 39 3.02 -1.82 13.61
C LYS A 39 2.58 -1.30 12.23
N ALA A 40 3.03 -1.94 11.15
CA ALA A 40 2.57 -1.60 9.81
C ALA A 40 1.08 -1.94 9.68
N LYS A 41 0.35 -1.11 8.92
CA LYS A 41 -1.08 -1.29 8.67
C LYS A 41 -1.33 -1.93 7.31
N SER A 42 -2.41 -2.69 7.20
CA SER A 42 -2.88 -3.29 5.96
C SER A 42 -3.60 -2.29 5.06
N ALA A 43 -3.95 -2.71 3.84
CA ALA A 43 -4.78 -1.92 2.94
C ALA A 43 -6.15 -1.62 3.57
N SER A 44 -6.84 -2.63 4.09
CA SER A 44 -8.14 -2.48 4.77
C SER A 44 -8.10 -1.53 5.96
N GLU A 45 -6.99 -1.48 6.70
CA GLU A 45 -6.83 -0.59 7.87
C GLU A 45 -6.59 0.88 7.50
N ILE A 46 -6.17 1.17 6.26
CA ILE A 46 -5.85 2.54 5.82
C ILE A 46 -6.78 3.09 4.73
N LYS A 47 -7.60 2.25 4.08
CA LYS A 47 -8.45 2.64 2.94
C LYS A 47 -9.37 3.82 3.20
N ASP A 48 -9.88 3.92 4.43
CA ASP A 48 -10.81 4.97 4.87
C ASP A 48 -10.08 6.21 5.40
N ILE A 49 -8.76 6.12 5.58
CA ILE A 49 -7.89 7.17 6.10
C ILE A 49 -7.21 7.93 4.96
N ILE A 50 -6.84 7.22 3.88
CA ILE A 50 -6.11 7.81 2.77
C ILE A 50 -7.04 8.52 1.78
N LYS A 51 -6.52 9.56 1.13
CA LYS A 51 -7.17 10.24 0.01
C LYS A 51 -6.78 9.59 -1.32
N ASP A 52 -7.48 9.93 -2.39
CA ASP A 52 -7.06 9.54 -3.73
C ASP A 52 -5.71 10.20 -4.08
N ASN A 53 -4.82 9.44 -4.71
CA ASN A 53 -3.43 9.83 -5.00
C ASN A 53 -2.59 10.17 -3.75
N GLN A 54 -2.90 9.54 -2.61
CA GLN A 54 -2.14 9.69 -1.38
C GLN A 54 -0.67 9.30 -1.62
N LYS A 55 0.27 10.16 -1.21
CA LYS A 55 1.70 9.84 -1.29
C LYS A 55 2.17 9.07 -0.07
N ALA A 56 3.14 8.18 -0.27
CA ALA A 56 3.88 7.54 0.81
C ALA A 56 5.40 7.60 0.55
N ARG A 57 6.17 7.71 1.63
CA ARG A 57 7.63 7.68 1.60
C ARG A 57 8.12 6.30 2.01
N ILE A 58 8.91 5.64 1.15
CA ILE A 58 9.60 4.40 1.50
C ILE A 58 10.58 4.71 2.64
N MET A 59 10.47 3.98 3.74
CA MET A 59 11.31 4.12 4.93
C MET A 59 12.35 3.01 4.99
N PHE A 60 11.91 1.75 4.79
CA PHE A 60 12.75 0.57 4.90
C PHE A 60 12.49 -0.38 3.74
N THR A 61 13.55 -1.02 3.27
CA THR A 61 13.49 -2.14 2.33
C THR A 61 14.21 -3.31 2.97
N TYR A 62 13.48 -4.38 3.25
CA TYR A 62 14.03 -5.64 3.70
C TYR A 62 14.10 -6.52 2.47
N ILE A 63 15.33 -6.73 1.97
CA ILE A 63 15.59 -7.51 0.76
C ILE A 63 14.84 -8.85 0.87
N ASP A 64 14.07 -9.16 -0.18
CA ASP A 64 13.24 -10.37 -0.35
C ASP A 64 12.01 -10.55 0.56
N LYS A 65 11.66 -9.57 1.43
CA LYS A 65 10.52 -9.73 2.34
C LYS A 65 9.51 -8.59 2.33
N TYR A 66 9.94 -7.37 2.68
CA TYR A 66 9.01 -6.28 2.95
C TYR A 66 9.55 -4.93 2.48
N VAL A 67 8.65 -4.11 1.96
CA VAL A 67 8.86 -2.66 1.80
C VAL A 67 7.91 -1.95 2.75
N ILE A 68 8.46 -1.14 3.65
CA ILE A 68 7.65 -0.36 4.61
C ILE A 68 7.68 1.10 4.18
N ALA A 69 6.49 1.68 4.03
CA ALA A 69 6.31 3.08 3.69
C ALA A 69 5.50 3.82 4.76
N LYS A 70 5.79 5.11 4.91
CA LYS A 70 5.07 6.04 5.77
C LYS A 70 4.13 6.89 4.93
N LEU A 71 2.85 6.92 5.29
CA LEU A 71 1.86 7.85 4.71
C LEU A 71 2.26 9.31 4.99
N MET A 72 2.02 10.19 4.01
CA MET A 72 2.40 11.60 4.06
C MET A 72 1.22 12.55 4.26
#